data_AF-A0A940CYR0-F1
#
_entry.id   AF-A0A940CYR0-F1
#
_cell.length_a   1.000
_cell.length_b   1.000
_cell.length_c   1.000
_cell.angle_alpha   90.00
_cell.angle_beta   90.00
_cell.angle_gamma   90.00
#
_symmetry.space_group_name_H-M   'P 1'
#
loop_
_entity.id
_entity.type
_entity.pdbx_description
1 polymer ?
#
loop_
_entity_poly.entity_id
_entity_poly.type
_entity_poly.pdbx_seq_one_letter_code
_entity_poly.pdbx_strand_id
1 'polypeptide(L)'
;MPLLLTERFFWENIEDCFFSQKLLNLVLEKREVLGYLFYFPNKNFWERHKSLLLEYSFIKLDGNFYFYPAEWGNFFRILIYFWKKNEKFFSVEINLNKDTSKEVVKNYIELAKVLNFSYLSKKALDSLKAYLPTLEVNKLLEITNKFLKIPDSVLVLSSKNGIEKNLEKGGVKLIKVIDKDNILLLIKGSDLNQLISLLENNSKGSNTGCLPKEIWDNFGNKKTSPLMLLIGAFEHARRVNDINFKIFEGFTYHVIGDLYYEWKDLGRALEYYLLARDYTQQPVELSLSESAIYYTFEDFEKAEKILKKELCGCKKEDPFIHYNLALIYLKKEENEKAKYHFYKAHLLDPENRIFRKSLIKCLWDLGEYKELEDFLSTIKNLSAEEKVYLGKLYFFKKEYKKAFKYLKEILSLKERDGQTLVFLAWLYLYFNKEREVAEIFLKEAREILSEEEIEKIKREFNLNTL
;
A
#
# COMPACT_ATOMS: atom_id res chain seq x y z
N MET A 1 3.66 13.29 -44.79
CA MET A 1 2.31 12.71 -44.97
C MET A 1 1.92 11.78 -43.82
N PRO A 2 2.71 10.76 -43.42
CA PRO A 2 2.31 9.83 -42.34
C PRO A 2 2.10 10.52 -40.98
N LEU A 3 3.02 11.42 -40.60
CA LEU A 3 2.92 12.18 -39.34
C LEU A 3 1.63 13.03 -39.26
N LEU A 4 1.33 13.79 -40.32
CA LEU A 4 0.12 14.60 -40.45
C LEU A 4 -1.16 13.77 -40.37
N LEU A 5 -1.17 12.56 -40.97
CA LEU A 5 -2.31 11.65 -40.88
C LEU A 5 -2.47 11.11 -39.45
N THR A 6 -1.36 10.78 -38.77
CA THR A 6 -1.38 10.35 -37.37
C THR A 6 -1.84 11.45 -36.43
N GLU A 7 -1.35 12.68 -36.59
CA GLU A 7 -1.78 13.84 -35.80
C GLU A 7 -3.27 14.11 -35.98
N ARG A 8 -3.73 14.16 -37.24
CA ARG A 8 -5.16 14.31 -37.55
C ARG A 8 -5.99 13.19 -36.94
N PHE A 9 -5.52 11.95 -37.01
CA PHE A 9 -6.18 10.80 -36.42
C PHE A 9 -6.30 10.93 -34.89
N PHE A 10 -5.27 11.40 -34.20
CA PHE A 10 -5.36 11.68 -32.76
C PHE A 10 -6.34 12.81 -32.45
N TRP A 11 -6.29 13.92 -33.20
CA TRP A 11 -7.23 15.04 -33.05
C TRP A 11 -8.69 14.63 -33.25
N GLU A 12 -8.97 13.78 -34.23
CA GLU A 12 -10.31 13.21 -34.49
C GLU A 12 -10.77 12.22 -33.41
N ASN A 13 -9.89 11.82 -32.50
CA ASN A 13 -10.16 10.85 -31.43
C ASN A 13 -9.87 11.41 -30.03
N ILE A 14 -9.85 12.73 -29.88
CA ILE A 14 -9.86 13.41 -28.58
C ILE A 14 -11.20 14.11 -28.42
N GLU A 15 -11.92 13.80 -27.34
CA GLU A 15 -13.20 14.40 -26.98
C GLU A 15 -13.13 14.92 -25.54
N ASP A 16 -13.44 16.20 -25.32
CA ASP A 16 -13.45 16.82 -23.98
C ASP A 16 -12.14 16.62 -23.18
N CYS A 17 -10.98 16.66 -23.85
CA CYS A 17 -9.64 16.37 -23.28
C CYS A 17 -9.39 14.89 -22.91
N PHE A 18 -10.24 13.97 -23.37
CA PHE A 18 -10.08 12.53 -23.21
C PHE A 18 -9.78 11.86 -24.54
N PHE A 19 -8.96 10.80 -24.51
CA PHE A 19 -8.84 9.91 -25.65
C PHE A 19 -10.12 9.09 -25.82
N SER A 20 -10.56 8.88 -27.05
CA SER A 20 -11.74 8.08 -27.34
C SER A 20 -11.49 6.59 -27.16
N GLN A 21 -12.54 5.82 -26.84
CA GLN A 21 -12.48 4.36 -26.78
C GLN A 21 -12.03 3.74 -28.11
N LYS A 22 -12.25 4.41 -29.24
CA LYS A 22 -11.85 3.91 -30.57
C LYS A 22 -10.33 3.71 -30.67
N LEU A 23 -9.53 4.59 -30.07
CA LEU A 23 -8.07 4.43 -30.01
C LEU A 23 -7.68 3.17 -29.24
N LEU A 24 -8.30 2.97 -28.07
CA LEU A 24 -8.06 1.78 -27.25
C LEU A 24 -8.40 0.50 -28.02
N ASN A 25 -9.55 0.46 -28.71
CA ASN A 25 -9.97 -0.73 -29.46
C ASN A 25 -8.95 -1.14 -30.54
N LEU A 26 -8.34 -0.18 -31.26
CA LEU A 26 -7.30 -0.49 -32.24
C LEU A 26 -6.05 -1.10 -31.61
N VAL A 27 -5.69 -0.70 -30.39
CA VAL A 27 -4.60 -1.32 -29.64
C VAL A 27 -5.01 -2.72 -29.18
N LEU A 28 -6.24 -2.89 -28.69
CA LEU A 28 -6.78 -4.16 -28.20
C LEU A 28 -6.89 -5.24 -29.29
N GLU A 29 -7.05 -4.84 -30.57
CA GLU A 29 -6.98 -5.76 -31.72
C GLU A 29 -5.58 -6.39 -31.88
N LYS A 30 -4.54 -5.75 -31.35
CA LYS A 30 -3.14 -6.19 -31.51
C LYS A 30 -2.57 -6.85 -30.27
N ARG A 31 -2.94 -6.37 -29.08
CA ARG A 31 -2.43 -6.86 -27.80
C ARG A 31 -3.40 -6.60 -26.67
N GLU A 32 -3.23 -7.33 -25.58
CA GLU A 32 -3.87 -6.98 -24.32
C GLU A 32 -3.19 -5.76 -23.68
N VAL A 33 -3.96 -4.98 -22.93
CA VAL A 33 -3.48 -3.76 -22.26
C VAL A 33 -3.83 -3.83 -20.79
N LEU A 34 -2.81 -3.94 -19.95
CA LEU A 34 -2.92 -3.77 -18.51
C LEU A 34 -3.20 -2.30 -18.20
N GLY A 35 -4.14 -2.04 -17.31
CA GLY A 35 -4.41 -0.70 -16.81
C GLY A 35 -5.47 -0.68 -15.72
N TYR A 36 -6.02 0.50 -15.52
CA TYR A 36 -6.90 0.81 -14.41
C TYR A 36 -8.22 1.36 -14.95
N LEU A 37 -9.28 0.60 -14.71
CA LEU A 37 -10.64 1.01 -15.01
C LEU A 37 -11.14 1.90 -13.89
N PHE A 38 -11.56 3.11 -14.21
CA PHE A 38 -12.17 4.05 -13.29
C PHE A 38 -13.68 4.18 -13.55
N TYR A 39 -14.45 4.31 -12.47
CA TYR A 39 -15.83 4.74 -12.49
C TYR A 39 -16.04 5.90 -11.51
N PHE A 40 -16.51 7.02 -12.02
CA PHE A 40 -16.80 8.23 -11.24
C PHE A 40 -18.32 8.43 -11.10
N PRO A 41 -18.93 8.18 -9.92
CA PRO A 41 -20.38 8.25 -9.78
C PRO A 41 -20.96 9.65 -9.99
N ASN A 42 -20.19 10.71 -9.74
CA ASN A 42 -20.66 12.09 -9.85
C ASN A 42 -20.55 12.62 -11.28
N LYS A 43 -21.64 13.14 -11.85
CA LYS A 43 -21.68 13.67 -13.22
C LYS A 43 -20.76 14.89 -13.42
N ASN A 44 -20.61 15.72 -12.39
CA ASN A 44 -19.79 16.93 -12.46
C ASN A 44 -18.37 16.68 -11.92
N PHE A 45 -17.92 15.42 -11.92
CA PHE A 45 -16.61 15.05 -11.40
C PHE A 45 -15.49 15.82 -12.11
N TRP A 46 -15.41 15.72 -13.44
CA TRP A 46 -14.33 16.33 -14.21
C TRP A 46 -14.36 17.85 -14.24
N GLU A 47 -15.54 18.47 -14.05
CA GLU A 47 -15.64 19.93 -13.90
C GLU A 47 -14.89 20.43 -12.66
N ARG A 48 -14.93 19.68 -11.56
CA ARG A 48 -14.24 20.00 -10.30
C ARG A 48 -12.76 19.64 -10.31
N HIS A 49 -12.34 18.75 -11.23
CA HIS A 49 -10.98 18.22 -11.30
C HIS A 49 -10.28 18.51 -12.63
N LYS A 50 -10.64 19.60 -13.31
CA LYS A 50 -10.01 20.00 -14.60
C LYS A 50 -8.49 20.10 -14.51
N SER A 51 -7.94 20.52 -13.36
CA SER A 51 -6.49 20.59 -13.15
C SER A 51 -5.80 19.24 -13.30
N LEU A 52 -6.48 18.14 -12.98
CA LEU A 52 -5.93 16.79 -13.11
C LEU A 52 -5.72 16.41 -14.59
N LEU A 53 -6.56 16.93 -15.49
CA LEU A 53 -6.45 16.70 -16.93
C LEU A 53 -5.26 17.42 -17.57
N LEU A 54 -4.62 18.36 -16.85
CA LEU A 54 -3.38 18.99 -17.30
C LEU A 54 -2.16 18.07 -17.12
N GLU A 55 -2.24 17.15 -16.16
CA GLU A 55 -1.14 16.25 -15.78
C GLU A 55 -1.37 14.82 -16.27
N TYR A 56 -2.63 14.39 -16.36
CA TYR A 56 -3.01 13.01 -16.67
C TYR A 56 -4.07 12.96 -17.75
N SER A 57 -3.79 12.16 -18.78
CA SER A 57 -4.79 11.79 -19.78
C SER A 57 -5.57 10.56 -19.34
N PHE A 58 -6.81 10.45 -19.82
CA PHE A 58 -7.65 9.25 -19.64
C PHE A 58 -8.31 8.86 -20.96
N ILE A 59 -8.60 7.57 -21.11
CA ILE A 59 -9.43 7.07 -22.20
C ILE A 59 -10.88 7.04 -21.71
N LYS A 60 -11.77 7.80 -22.35
CA LYS A 60 -13.20 7.75 -22.05
C LYS A 60 -13.80 6.50 -22.69
N LEU A 61 -14.45 5.68 -21.87
CA LEU A 61 -15.18 4.51 -22.33
C LEU A 61 -16.66 4.89 -22.53
N ASP A 62 -17.57 4.27 -21.77
CA ASP A 62 -19.00 4.52 -21.83
C ASP A 62 -19.49 5.24 -20.56
N GLY A 63 -20.32 6.27 -20.70
CA GLY A 63 -20.86 7.05 -19.59
C GLY A 63 -19.79 7.59 -18.64
N ASN A 64 -19.79 7.10 -17.40
CA ASN A 64 -18.86 7.54 -16.34
C ASN A 64 -17.64 6.61 -16.18
N PHE A 65 -17.38 5.75 -17.17
CA PHE A 65 -16.25 4.83 -17.14
C PHE A 65 -15.07 5.39 -17.94
N TYR A 66 -13.89 5.25 -17.36
CA TYR A 66 -12.63 5.72 -17.94
C TYR A 66 -11.57 4.63 -17.78
N PHE A 67 -10.55 4.63 -18.64
CA PHE A 67 -9.44 3.69 -18.56
C PHE A 67 -8.12 4.44 -18.59
N TYR A 68 -7.19 4.00 -17.75
CA TYR A 68 -5.84 4.53 -17.66
C TYR A 68 -4.84 3.37 -17.90
N PRO A 69 -4.18 3.29 -19.06
CA PRO A 69 -3.15 2.29 -19.33
C PRO A 69 -2.01 2.34 -18.31
N ALA A 70 -1.59 1.17 -17.81
CA ALA A 70 -0.52 1.09 -16.81
C ALA A 70 0.83 1.61 -17.35
N GLU A 71 1.05 1.47 -18.65
CA GLU A 71 2.24 1.97 -19.35
C GLU A 71 2.38 3.51 -19.34
N TRP A 72 1.33 4.25 -18.97
CA TRP A 72 1.42 5.72 -18.78
C TRP A 72 2.06 6.11 -17.45
N GLY A 73 2.29 5.15 -16.53
CA GLY A 73 2.95 5.39 -15.25
C GLY A 73 2.14 6.30 -14.31
N ASN A 74 2.71 6.64 -13.15
CA ASN A 74 2.16 7.59 -12.18
C ASN A 74 0.73 7.33 -11.64
N PHE A 75 0.13 6.18 -11.94
CA PHE A 75 -1.23 5.83 -11.51
C PHE A 75 -1.47 6.02 -10.01
N PHE A 76 -0.51 5.65 -9.16
CA PHE A 76 -0.71 5.76 -7.71
C PHE A 76 -0.83 7.23 -7.24
N ARG A 77 -0.22 8.19 -7.94
CA ARG A 77 -0.40 9.62 -7.67
C ARG A 77 -1.83 10.08 -7.95
N ILE A 78 -2.47 9.53 -8.97
CA ILE A 78 -3.89 9.77 -9.28
C ILE A 78 -4.79 9.29 -8.13
N LEU A 79 -4.53 8.08 -7.60
CA LEU A 79 -5.28 7.57 -6.44
C LEU A 79 -5.09 8.46 -5.21
N ILE A 80 -3.84 8.84 -4.89
CA ILE A 80 -3.53 9.75 -3.78
C ILE A 80 -4.28 11.07 -3.93
N TYR A 81 -4.31 11.66 -5.14
CA TYR A 81 -5.06 12.89 -5.41
C TYR A 81 -6.54 12.72 -5.03
N PHE A 82 -7.20 11.64 -5.46
CA PHE A 82 -8.61 11.41 -5.15
C PHE A 82 -8.86 11.13 -3.67
N TRP A 83 -8.01 10.34 -3.02
CA TRP A 83 -8.13 10.04 -1.59
C TRP A 83 -7.95 11.29 -0.73
N LYS A 84 -6.96 12.15 -1.04
CA LYS A 84 -6.73 13.43 -0.34
C LYS A 84 -7.95 14.36 -0.43
N LYS A 85 -8.64 14.35 -1.57
CA LYS A 85 -9.85 15.16 -1.80
C LYS A 85 -11.13 14.51 -1.26
N ASN A 86 -11.04 13.30 -0.68
CA ASN A 86 -12.18 12.52 -0.22
C ASN A 86 -13.23 12.36 -1.33
N GLU A 87 -12.78 12.17 -2.58
CA GLU A 87 -13.64 11.99 -3.73
C GLU A 87 -14.15 10.56 -3.80
N LYS A 88 -15.43 10.39 -4.16
CA LYS A 88 -16.01 9.06 -4.36
C LYS A 88 -15.68 8.58 -5.76
N PHE A 89 -14.89 7.52 -5.85
CA PHE A 89 -14.55 6.85 -7.10
C PHE A 89 -14.38 5.34 -6.87
N PHE A 90 -14.33 4.59 -7.97
CA PHE A 90 -13.99 3.17 -7.97
C PHE A 90 -12.98 2.92 -9.06
N SER A 91 -11.91 2.21 -8.73
CA SER A 91 -10.86 1.83 -9.66
C SER A 91 -10.60 0.32 -9.57
N VAL A 92 -10.40 -0.35 -10.70
CA VAL A 92 -10.04 -1.77 -10.74
C VAL A 92 -8.86 -1.98 -11.69
N GLU A 93 -7.84 -2.67 -11.22
CA GLU A 93 -6.74 -3.12 -12.07
C GLU A 93 -7.20 -4.30 -12.94
N ILE A 94 -7.09 -4.15 -14.26
CA ILE A 94 -7.62 -5.12 -15.23
C ILE A 94 -6.70 -5.21 -16.46
N ASN A 95 -6.67 -6.38 -17.08
CA ASN A 95 -6.08 -6.57 -18.39
C ASN A 95 -7.22 -6.59 -19.43
N LEU A 96 -7.30 -5.55 -20.26
CA LEU A 96 -8.30 -5.47 -21.32
C LEU A 96 -7.79 -6.18 -22.56
N ASN A 97 -8.68 -6.89 -23.24
CA ASN A 97 -8.46 -7.47 -24.57
C ASN A 97 -9.66 -7.19 -25.49
N LYS A 98 -9.53 -7.52 -26.78
CA LYS A 98 -10.58 -7.28 -27.78
C LYS A 98 -11.94 -7.91 -27.44
N ASP A 99 -11.95 -8.97 -26.63
CA ASP A 99 -13.15 -9.75 -26.27
C ASP A 99 -13.76 -9.27 -24.93
N THR A 100 -13.17 -8.25 -24.28
CA THR A 100 -13.66 -7.74 -23.00
C THR A 100 -14.93 -6.93 -23.21
N SER A 101 -16.07 -7.49 -22.79
CA SER A 101 -17.38 -6.86 -22.95
C SER A 101 -17.64 -5.73 -21.93
N LYS A 102 -18.60 -4.86 -22.24
CA LYS A 102 -19.07 -3.81 -21.33
C LYS A 102 -19.63 -4.38 -20.02
N GLU A 103 -20.25 -5.55 -20.07
CA GLU A 103 -20.79 -6.25 -18.90
C GLU A 103 -19.66 -6.70 -17.97
N VAL A 104 -18.55 -7.21 -18.51
CA VAL A 104 -17.38 -7.59 -17.73
C VAL A 104 -16.79 -6.39 -16.99
N VAL A 105 -16.60 -5.27 -17.70
CA VAL A 105 -16.11 -3.99 -17.14
C VAL A 105 -17.01 -3.52 -16.00
N LYS A 106 -18.33 -3.51 -16.19
CA LYS A 106 -19.31 -3.14 -15.15
C LYS A 106 -19.24 -4.09 -13.97
N ASN A 107 -19.14 -5.40 -14.20
CA ASN A 107 -19.11 -6.41 -13.15
C ASN A 107 -17.91 -6.23 -12.20
N TYR A 108 -16.72 -5.90 -12.72
CA TYR A 108 -15.56 -5.61 -11.88
C TYR A 108 -15.78 -4.40 -10.96
N ILE A 109 -16.39 -3.34 -11.47
CA ILE A 109 -16.72 -2.14 -10.68
C ILE A 109 -17.80 -2.45 -9.64
N GLU A 110 -18.80 -3.27 -9.98
CA GLU A 110 -19.79 -3.72 -9.00
C GLU A 110 -19.17 -4.60 -7.91
N LEU A 111 -18.20 -5.46 -8.23
CA LEU A 111 -17.45 -6.20 -7.21
C LEU A 111 -16.73 -5.26 -6.25
N ALA A 112 -16.02 -4.26 -6.78
CA ALA A 112 -15.36 -3.24 -5.97
C ALA A 112 -16.36 -2.49 -5.06
N LYS A 113 -17.56 -2.17 -5.56
CA LYS A 113 -18.63 -1.54 -4.76
C LYS A 113 -19.13 -2.44 -3.64
N VAL A 114 -19.44 -3.69 -3.93
CA VAL A 114 -19.95 -4.67 -2.96
C VAL A 114 -18.98 -4.90 -1.81
N LEU A 115 -17.69 -4.93 -2.13
CA LEU A 115 -16.60 -5.08 -1.16
C LEU A 115 -16.02 -3.72 -0.72
N ASN A 116 -16.69 -2.62 -1.05
CA ASN A 116 -16.35 -1.26 -0.64
C ASN A 116 -14.89 -0.83 -0.92
N PHE A 117 -14.25 -1.35 -1.96
CA PHE A 117 -12.99 -0.82 -2.46
C PHE A 117 -13.21 0.53 -3.14
N SER A 118 -12.27 1.45 -2.95
CA SER A 118 -12.04 2.55 -3.88
C SER A 118 -11.05 2.16 -4.97
N TYR A 119 -10.09 1.28 -4.66
CA TYR A 119 -9.15 0.69 -5.61
C TYR A 119 -8.99 -0.82 -5.36
N LEU A 120 -9.48 -1.65 -6.29
CA LEU A 120 -9.31 -3.09 -6.27
C LEU A 120 -8.13 -3.49 -7.17
N SER A 121 -6.97 -3.75 -6.55
CA SER A 121 -5.78 -4.24 -7.24
C SER A 121 -5.92 -5.72 -7.62
N LYS A 122 -5.09 -6.19 -8.56
CA LYS A 122 -5.02 -7.62 -8.91
C LYS A 122 -4.60 -8.46 -7.71
N LYS A 123 -3.64 -7.98 -6.92
CA LYS A 123 -3.22 -8.61 -5.65
C LYS A 123 -4.39 -8.75 -4.68
N ALA A 124 -5.20 -7.70 -4.52
CA ALA A 124 -6.39 -7.74 -3.67
C ALA A 124 -7.42 -8.74 -4.18
N LEU A 125 -7.70 -8.74 -5.49
CA LEU A 125 -8.61 -9.70 -6.12
C LEU A 125 -8.17 -11.15 -5.90
N ASP A 126 -6.87 -11.44 -6.04
CA ASP A 126 -6.33 -12.77 -5.79
C ASP A 126 -6.37 -13.14 -4.31
N SER A 127 -6.06 -12.20 -3.42
CA SER A 127 -6.16 -12.39 -1.98
C SER A 127 -7.60 -12.71 -1.53
N LEU A 128 -8.60 -12.02 -2.09
CA LEU A 128 -10.03 -12.23 -1.79
C LEU A 128 -10.51 -13.66 -2.10
N LYS A 129 -9.89 -14.38 -3.04
CA LYS A 129 -10.21 -15.78 -3.34
C LYS A 129 -9.89 -16.72 -2.17
N ALA A 130 -8.96 -16.34 -1.30
CA ALA A 130 -8.66 -17.09 -0.07
C ALA A 130 -9.65 -16.80 1.07
N TYR A 131 -10.51 -15.78 0.91
CA TYR A 131 -11.54 -15.41 1.88
C TYR A 131 -12.92 -15.88 1.44
N LEU A 132 -13.38 -15.46 0.26
CA LEU A 132 -14.75 -15.71 -0.18
C LEU A 132 -14.83 -16.94 -1.09
N PRO A 133 -15.87 -17.79 -0.94
CA PRO A 133 -16.08 -18.96 -1.81
C PRO A 133 -16.37 -18.62 -3.28
N THR A 134 -16.80 -17.39 -3.54
CA THR A 134 -17.06 -16.87 -4.88
C THR A 134 -16.85 -15.36 -4.92
N LEU A 135 -16.46 -14.85 -6.08
CA LEU A 135 -16.42 -13.43 -6.41
C LEU A 135 -17.51 -13.03 -7.41
N GLU A 136 -18.50 -13.91 -7.62
CA GLU A 136 -19.67 -13.63 -8.45
C GLU A 136 -20.56 -12.57 -7.79
N VAL A 137 -20.59 -11.38 -8.39
CA VAL A 137 -21.26 -10.18 -7.86
C VAL A 137 -22.74 -10.41 -7.56
N ASN A 138 -23.46 -11.10 -8.43
CA ASN A 138 -24.87 -11.45 -8.24
C ASN A 138 -25.11 -12.29 -6.98
N LYS A 139 -24.28 -13.31 -6.72
CA LYS A 139 -24.37 -14.14 -5.51
C LYS A 139 -24.06 -13.33 -4.24
N LEU A 140 -23.02 -12.49 -4.29
CA LEU A 140 -22.63 -11.62 -3.18
C LEU A 140 -23.67 -10.53 -2.89
N LEU A 141 -24.27 -9.92 -3.92
CA LEU A 141 -25.38 -8.98 -3.78
C LEU A 141 -26.64 -9.65 -3.22
N GLU A 142 -26.96 -10.87 -3.67
CA GLU A 142 -28.13 -11.59 -3.18
C GLU A 142 -28.04 -11.82 -1.67
N ILE A 143 -26.91 -12.34 -1.19
CA ILE A 143 -26.74 -12.65 0.23
C ILE A 143 -26.67 -11.38 1.10
N THR A 144 -25.97 -10.34 0.65
CA THR A 144 -25.88 -9.05 1.38
C THR A 144 -27.22 -8.34 1.44
N ASN A 145 -27.96 -8.28 0.33
CA ASN A 145 -29.30 -7.67 0.32
C ASN A 145 -30.29 -8.42 1.21
N LYS A 146 -30.20 -9.76 1.28
CA LYS A 146 -31.00 -10.56 2.21
C LYS A 146 -30.62 -10.26 3.67
N PHE A 147 -29.32 -10.27 3.99
CA PHE A 147 -28.84 -9.92 5.34
C PHE A 147 -29.34 -8.55 5.80
N LEU A 148 -29.26 -7.53 4.94
CA LEU A 148 -29.70 -6.18 5.28
C LEU A 148 -31.21 -6.08 5.57
N LYS A 149 -32.03 -6.99 5.03
CA LYS A 149 -33.50 -6.97 5.17
C LYS A 149 -34.02 -7.88 6.28
N ILE A 150 -33.29 -8.93 6.63
CA ILE A 150 -33.80 -9.98 7.52
C ILE A 150 -33.35 -9.68 8.96
N PRO A 151 -34.27 -9.34 9.88
CA PRO A 151 -33.94 -9.16 11.28
C PRO A 151 -33.50 -10.49 11.89
N ASP A 152 -32.64 -10.39 12.91
CA ASP A 152 -32.08 -11.51 13.67
C ASP A 152 -31.31 -12.52 12.80
N SER A 153 -30.83 -12.05 11.64
CA SER A 153 -29.96 -12.84 10.78
C SER A 153 -28.50 -12.67 11.16
N VAL A 154 -27.70 -13.68 10.82
CA VAL A 154 -26.26 -13.70 11.06
C VAL A 154 -25.57 -14.09 9.77
N LEU A 155 -24.59 -13.28 9.37
CA LEU A 155 -23.62 -13.66 8.34
C LEU A 155 -22.47 -14.42 8.99
N VAL A 156 -22.07 -15.53 8.39
CA VAL A 156 -20.97 -16.35 8.87
C VAL A 156 -20.03 -16.68 7.71
N LEU A 157 -18.73 -16.53 7.94
CA LEU A 157 -17.68 -16.97 7.03
C LEU A 157 -16.78 -17.94 7.79
N SER A 158 -16.64 -19.17 7.30
CA SER A 158 -15.85 -20.21 7.98
C SER A 158 -14.90 -20.92 7.02
N SER A 159 -13.73 -21.34 7.52
CA SER A 159 -12.72 -22.08 6.76
C SER A 159 -13.01 -23.59 6.66
N LYS A 160 -14.09 -24.07 7.27
CA LYS A 160 -14.44 -25.50 7.32
C LYS A 160 -15.80 -25.75 6.67
N ASN A 161 -15.81 -26.60 5.66
CA ASN A 161 -17.03 -27.06 5.02
C ASN A 161 -17.78 -28.05 5.94
N GLY A 162 -19.11 -28.09 5.87
CA GLY A 162 -19.95 -29.00 6.66
C GLY A 162 -20.49 -28.40 7.97
N ILE A 163 -20.14 -27.16 8.32
CA ILE A 163 -20.67 -26.48 9.51
C ILE A 163 -22.19 -26.28 9.40
N GLU A 164 -22.70 -26.11 8.19
CA GLU A 164 -24.10 -25.91 7.84
C GLU A 164 -24.97 -27.11 8.25
N LYS A 165 -24.48 -28.34 8.06
CA LYS A 165 -25.19 -29.57 8.44
C LYS A 165 -25.39 -29.69 9.95
N ASN A 166 -24.41 -29.25 10.73
CA ASN A 166 -24.52 -29.28 12.18
C ASN A 166 -25.47 -28.20 12.70
N LEU A 167 -25.48 -27.04 12.05
CA LEU A 167 -26.41 -25.96 12.37
C LEU A 167 -27.87 -26.34 12.07
N GLU A 168 -28.13 -27.02 10.94
CA GLU A 168 -29.47 -27.55 10.64
C GLU A 168 -29.96 -28.54 11.69
N LYS A 169 -29.09 -29.47 12.14
CA LYS A 169 -29.40 -30.40 13.24
C LYS A 169 -29.70 -29.68 14.55
N GLY A 170 -29.12 -28.49 14.75
CA GLY A 170 -29.38 -27.60 15.89
C GLY A 170 -30.63 -26.73 15.76
N GLY A 171 -31.46 -26.93 14.73
CA GLY A 171 -32.70 -26.15 14.53
C GLY A 171 -32.50 -24.76 13.92
N VAL A 172 -31.31 -24.46 13.40
CA VAL A 172 -31.00 -23.17 12.77
C VAL A 172 -31.56 -23.13 11.35
N LYS A 173 -32.23 -22.04 10.99
CA LYS A 173 -32.73 -21.85 9.62
C LYS A 173 -31.62 -21.33 8.71
N LEU A 174 -31.17 -22.13 7.76
CA LEU A 174 -30.26 -21.69 6.70
C LEU A 174 -31.04 -20.92 5.62
N ILE A 175 -30.69 -19.65 5.41
CA ILE A 175 -31.35 -18.79 4.41
C ILE A 175 -30.59 -18.83 3.07
N LYS A 176 -29.26 -18.83 3.14
CA LYS A 176 -28.40 -18.95 1.97
C LYS A 176 -27.08 -19.62 2.36
N VAL A 177 -26.60 -20.48 1.48
CA VAL A 177 -25.32 -21.16 1.60
C VAL A 177 -24.56 -20.96 0.29
N ILE A 178 -23.31 -20.55 0.39
CA ILE A 178 -22.35 -20.55 -0.72
C ILE A 178 -21.13 -21.31 -0.21
N ASP A 179 -20.94 -22.52 -0.70
CA ASP A 179 -19.92 -23.46 -0.22
C ASP A 179 -18.94 -23.81 -1.35
N LYS A 180 -17.64 -23.67 -1.05
CA LYS A 180 -16.55 -24.09 -1.95
C LYS A 180 -15.30 -24.46 -1.13
N ASP A 181 -14.31 -23.57 -1.04
CA ASP A 181 -13.10 -23.77 -0.24
C ASP A 181 -13.27 -23.25 1.19
N ASN A 182 -13.95 -22.10 1.32
CA ASN A 182 -14.56 -21.60 2.55
C ASN A 182 -16.08 -21.67 2.39
N ILE A 183 -16.83 -21.45 3.48
CA ILE A 183 -18.29 -21.39 3.44
C ILE A 183 -18.80 -20.04 3.91
N LEU A 184 -19.67 -19.44 3.10
CA LEU A 184 -20.39 -18.20 3.41
C LEU A 184 -21.87 -18.51 3.63
N LEU A 185 -22.35 -18.23 4.84
CA LEU A 185 -23.70 -18.54 5.28
C LEU A 185 -24.46 -17.27 5.64
N LEU A 186 -25.75 -17.26 5.32
CA LEU A 186 -26.74 -16.40 5.95
C LEU A 186 -27.71 -17.29 6.69
N ILE A 187 -27.77 -17.15 8.01
CA ILE A 187 -28.58 -17.98 8.89
C ILE A 187 -29.51 -17.10 9.72
N LYS A 188 -30.57 -17.71 10.26
CA LYS A 188 -31.47 -17.08 11.21
C LYS A 188 -31.81 -18.03 12.36
N GLY A 189 -31.80 -17.48 13.57
CA GLY A 189 -32.24 -18.15 14.79
C GLY A 189 -33.33 -17.35 15.49
N SER A 190 -34.01 -17.98 16.45
CA SER A 190 -34.97 -17.32 17.34
C SER A 190 -34.30 -16.60 18.52
N ASP A 191 -33.10 -17.04 18.90
CA ASP A 191 -32.28 -16.45 19.97
C ASP A 191 -30.85 -16.32 19.45
N LEU A 192 -30.34 -15.08 19.41
CA LEU A 192 -29.02 -14.76 18.89
C LEU A 192 -27.90 -15.36 19.75
N ASN A 193 -28.07 -15.39 21.08
CA ASN A 193 -27.05 -15.92 22.00
C ASN A 193 -26.93 -17.43 21.85
N GLN A 194 -28.05 -18.13 21.75
CA GLN A 194 -28.05 -19.57 21.48
C GLN A 194 -27.41 -19.88 20.12
N LEU A 195 -27.74 -19.09 19.10
CA LEU A 195 -27.17 -19.24 17.76
C LEU A 195 -25.64 -19.04 17.76
N ILE A 196 -25.15 -18.01 18.46
CA ILE A 196 -23.73 -17.73 18.61
C ILE A 196 -23.03 -18.89 19.35
N SER A 197 -23.61 -19.39 20.44
CA SER A 197 -23.04 -20.52 21.19
C SER A 197 -22.98 -21.81 20.34
N LEU A 198 -24.01 -22.06 19.54
CA LEU A 198 -24.02 -23.17 18.58
C LEU A 198 -22.93 -22.99 17.52
N LEU A 199 -22.76 -21.79 16.97
CA LEU A 199 -21.71 -21.50 16.00
C LEU A 199 -20.32 -21.71 16.60
N GLU A 200 -20.06 -21.16 17.78
CA GLU A 200 -18.77 -21.29 18.46
C GLU A 200 -18.39 -22.76 18.70
N ASN A 201 -19.35 -23.56 19.20
CA ASN A 201 -19.13 -24.98 19.42
C ASN A 201 -18.83 -25.76 18.13
N ASN A 202 -19.52 -25.41 17.03
CA ASN A 202 -19.32 -26.05 15.74
C ASN A 202 -18.09 -25.55 14.97
N SER A 203 -17.53 -24.40 15.40
CA SER A 203 -16.34 -23.78 14.80
C SER A 203 -15.02 -24.31 15.38
N LYS A 204 -15.06 -25.27 16.33
CA LYS A 204 -13.84 -25.86 16.90
C LYS A 204 -12.97 -26.48 15.81
N GLY A 205 -11.73 -26.01 15.71
CA GLY A 205 -10.76 -26.43 14.69
C GLY A 205 -10.93 -25.74 13.33
N SER A 206 -11.67 -24.63 13.26
CA SER A 206 -11.84 -23.84 12.03
C SER A 206 -11.92 -22.35 12.34
N ASN A 207 -11.27 -21.52 11.53
CA ASN A 207 -11.39 -20.07 11.69
C ASN A 207 -12.76 -19.62 11.19
N THR A 208 -13.51 -18.91 12.03
CA THR A 208 -14.88 -18.50 11.73
C THR A 208 -15.13 -17.06 12.16
N GLY A 209 -15.52 -16.23 11.20
CA GLY A 209 -15.99 -14.87 11.41
C GLY A 209 -17.51 -14.82 11.44
N CYS A 210 -18.05 -14.00 12.34
CA CYS A 210 -19.49 -13.86 12.55
C CYS A 210 -19.89 -12.38 12.57
N LEU A 211 -20.95 -12.03 11.83
CA LEU A 211 -21.55 -10.70 11.82
C LEU A 211 -23.08 -10.82 12.01
N PRO A 212 -23.56 -10.68 13.25
CA PRO A 212 -24.97 -10.49 13.56
C PRO A 212 -25.54 -9.21 12.94
N LYS A 213 -26.82 -9.24 12.57
CA LYS A 213 -27.54 -8.08 12.03
C LYS A 213 -27.59 -6.91 13.03
N GLU A 214 -27.78 -7.20 14.31
CA GLU A 214 -27.76 -6.20 15.37
C GLU A 214 -26.41 -5.46 15.46
N ILE A 215 -25.30 -6.20 15.35
CA ILE A 215 -23.95 -5.61 15.31
C ILE A 215 -23.75 -4.79 14.05
N TRP A 216 -24.23 -5.26 12.89
CA TRP A 216 -24.25 -4.45 11.68
C TRP A 216 -25.06 -3.15 11.84
N ASP A 217 -26.17 -3.15 12.57
CA ASP A 217 -26.97 -1.94 12.76
C ASP A 217 -26.28 -0.90 13.64
N ASN A 218 -25.38 -1.34 14.54
CA ASN A 218 -24.59 -0.46 15.40
C ASN A 218 -23.30 0.04 14.73
N PHE A 219 -22.62 -0.82 13.96
CA PHE A 219 -21.29 -0.53 13.38
C PHE A 219 -21.32 -0.27 11.86
N GLY A 220 -22.34 -0.76 11.16
CA GLY A 220 -22.51 -0.57 9.72
C GLY A 220 -22.89 0.87 9.39
N ASN A 221 -22.39 1.39 8.27
CA ASN A 221 -22.79 2.68 7.75
C ASN A 221 -22.60 2.74 6.22
N LYS A 222 -22.89 3.90 5.60
CA LYS A 222 -22.78 4.08 4.13
C LYS A 222 -21.36 3.93 3.57
N LYS A 223 -20.33 3.92 4.42
CA LYS A 223 -18.93 3.76 4.07
C LYS A 223 -18.38 2.37 4.39
N THR A 224 -19.19 1.43 4.87
CA THR A 224 -18.76 0.05 5.16
C THR A 224 -19.54 -0.97 4.34
N SER A 225 -19.06 -2.22 4.32
CA SER A 225 -19.72 -3.35 3.65
C SER A 225 -19.93 -4.50 4.63
N PRO A 226 -21.11 -5.15 4.67
CA PRO A 226 -21.33 -6.32 5.51
C PRO A 226 -20.31 -7.43 5.26
N LEU A 227 -19.92 -7.66 3.99
CA LEU A 227 -18.93 -8.66 3.65
C LEU A 227 -17.54 -8.28 4.17
N MET A 228 -17.20 -6.99 4.16
CA MET A 228 -15.90 -6.55 4.67
C MET A 228 -15.82 -6.60 6.19
N LEU A 229 -16.91 -6.28 6.91
CA LEU A 229 -16.95 -6.49 8.36
C LEU A 229 -16.83 -7.99 8.69
N LEU A 230 -17.51 -8.84 7.92
CA LEU A 230 -17.42 -10.30 8.08
C LEU A 230 -16.01 -10.83 7.78
N ILE A 231 -15.37 -10.38 6.69
CA ILE A 231 -13.99 -10.74 6.34
C ILE A 231 -13.04 -10.28 7.46
N GLY A 232 -13.24 -9.07 8.00
CA GLY A 232 -12.48 -8.58 9.14
C GLY A 232 -12.59 -9.50 10.35
N ALA A 233 -13.80 -9.93 10.71
CA ALA A 233 -14.00 -10.86 11.83
C ALA A 233 -13.35 -12.23 11.57
N PHE A 234 -13.47 -12.73 10.33
CA PHE A 234 -12.83 -13.98 9.92
C PHE A 234 -11.30 -13.90 9.98
N GLU A 235 -10.71 -12.80 9.49
CA GLU A 235 -9.26 -12.59 9.55
C GLU A 235 -8.78 -12.38 11.00
N HIS A 236 -9.58 -11.72 11.84
CA HIS A 236 -9.28 -11.57 13.25
C HIS A 236 -9.20 -12.94 13.94
N ALA A 237 -10.14 -13.86 13.67
CA ALA A 237 -10.03 -15.25 14.14
C ALA A 237 -8.75 -15.94 13.62
N ARG A 238 -8.36 -15.71 12.36
CA ARG A 238 -7.15 -16.32 11.79
C ARG A 238 -5.84 -15.83 12.39
N ARG A 239 -5.77 -14.56 12.80
CA ARG A 239 -4.53 -13.91 13.29
C ARG A 239 -4.26 -14.20 14.76
N VAL A 240 -5.28 -14.48 15.56
CA VAL A 240 -5.12 -14.68 17.00
C VAL A 240 -5.05 -16.17 17.31
N ASN A 241 -3.89 -16.60 17.80
CA ASN A 241 -3.71 -17.96 18.30
C ASN A 241 -4.79 -18.28 19.35
N ASP A 242 -5.35 -19.48 19.27
CA ASP A 242 -6.41 -20.01 20.16
C ASP A 242 -7.83 -19.42 20.00
N ILE A 243 -8.03 -18.40 19.16
CA ILE A 243 -9.37 -17.84 18.87
C ILE A 243 -9.85 -18.33 17.50
N ASN A 244 -10.54 -19.47 17.48
CA ASN A 244 -11.11 -20.03 16.24
C ASN A 244 -12.43 -19.37 15.81
N PHE A 245 -13.11 -18.64 16.70
CA PHE A 245 -14.39 -18.00 16.43
C PHE A 245 -14.36 -16.55 16.88
N LYS A 246 -14.71 -15.62 15.97
CA LYS A 246 -14.74 -14.20 16.28
C LYS A 246 -16.00 -13.54 15.75
N ILE A 247 -16.68 -12.84 16.64
CA ILE A 247 -17.76 -11.93 16.30
C ILE A 247 -17.15 -10.56 16.00
N PHE A 248 -17.65 -9.90 14.97
CA PHE A 248 -17.23 -8.53 14.66
C PHE A 248 -17.42 -7.62 15.88
N GLU A 249 -16.41 -6.82 16.16
CA GLU A 249 -16.40 -5.81 17.22
C GLU A 249 -15.58 -4.59 16.78
N GLY A 250 -15.65 -3.47 17.49
CA GLY A 250 -14.99 -2.23 17.10
C GLY A 250 -13.49 -2.33 16.82
N PHE A 251 -12.73 -3.14 17.58
CA PHE A 251 -11.30 -3.38 17.30
C PHE A 251 -11.05 -4.01 15.93
N THR A 252 -12.03 -4.77 15.40
CA THR A 252 -11.94 -5.44 14.10
C THR A 252 -11.83 -4.45 12.93
N TYR A 253 -12.20 -3.18 13.12
CA TYR A 253 -11.90 -2.14 12.12
C TYR A 253 -10.39 -1.97 11.87
N HIS A 254 -9.54 -2.16 12.89
CA HIS A 254 -8.09 -2.12 12.72
C HIS A 254 -7.64 -3.21 11.74
N VAL A 255 -8.11 -4.45 11.95
CA VAL A 255 -7.81 -5.59 11.07
C VAL A 255 -8.25 -5.32 9.63
N ILE A 256 -9.41 -4.70 9.44
CA ILE A 256 -9.89 -4.33 8.10
C ILE A 256 -9.02 -3.24 7.47
N GLY A 257 -8.60 -2.25 8.27
CA GLY A 257 -7.65 -1.24 7.85
C GLY A 257 -6.34 -1.85 7.33
N ASP A 258 -5.79 -2.83 8.06
CA ASP A 258 -4.59 -3.56 7.66
C ASP A 258 -4.77 -4.30 6.34
N LEU A 259 -5.91 -4.97 6.16
CA LEU A 259 -6.23 -5.66 4.91
C LEU A 259 -6.24 -4.69 3.73
N TYR A 260 -6.94 -3.55 3.85
CA TYR A 260 -6.93 -2.54 2.79
C TYR A 260 -5.56 -1.92 2.56
N TYR A 261 -4.76 -1.73 3.61
CA TYR A 261 -3.39 -1.23 3.52
C TYR A 261 -2.51 -2.21 2.72
N GLU A 262 -2.58 -3.51 3.05
CA GLU A 262 -1.88 -4.59 2.34
C GLU A 262 -2.32 -4.74 0.87
N TRP A 263 -3.60 -4.45 0.60
CA TRP A 263 -4.23 -4.43 -0.72
C TRP A 263 -3.99 -3.13 -1.50
N LYS A 264 -3.31 -2.16 -0.88
CA LYS A 264 -2.94 -0.83 -1.41
C LYS A 264 -4.10 0.13 -1.67
N ASP A 265 -5.27 -0.12 -1.08
CA ASP A 265 -6.37 0.86 -1.04
C ASP A 265 -6.21 1.74 0.19
N LEU A 266 -5.25 2.67 0.15
CA LEU A 266 -4.90 3.50 1.30
C LEU A 266 -6.04 4.43 1.73
N GLY A 267 -6.93 4.81 0.80
CA GLY A 267 -8.12 5.59 1.12
C GLY A 267 -9.06 4.82 2.05
N ARG A 268 -9.38 3.56 1.71
CA ARG A 268 -10.22 2.72 2.58
C ARG A 268 -9.51 2.29 3.85
N ALA A 269 -8.21 1.99 3.78
CA ALA A 269 -7.42 1.69 4.97
C ALA A 269 -7.54 2.82 6.00
N LEU A 270 -7.34 4.08 5.57
CA LEU A 270 -7.48 5.24 6.43
C LEU A 270 -8.89 5.38 6.99
N GLU A 271 -9.94 5.23 6.18
CA GLU A 271 -11.33 5.30 6.68
C GLU A 271 -11.61 4.28 7.79
N TYR A 272 -11.11 3.05 7.65
CA TYR A 272 -11.28 2.01 8.67
C TYR A 272 -10.41 2.24 9.90
N TYR A 273 -9.17 2.73 9.75
CA TYR A 273 -8.35 3.13 10.89
C TYR A 273 -9.00 4.26 11.71
N LEU A 274 -9.60 5.26 11.03
CA LEU A 274 -10.34 6.32 11.70
C LEU A 274 -11.53 5.79 12.52
N LEU A 275 -12.24 4.76 12.01
CA LEU A 275 -13.30 4.08 12.77
C LEU A 275 -12.76 3.27 13.95
N ALA A 276 -11.55 2.73 13.84
CA ALA A 276 -10.93 1.91 14.89
C ALA A 276 -10.48 2.71 16.11
N ARG A 277 -10.28 4.04 16.00
CA ARG A 277 -9.70 4.89 17.05
C ARG A 277 -10.38 4.77 18.41
N ASP A 278 -11.71 4.71 18.43
CA ASP A 278 -12.48 4.65 19.68
C ASP A 278 -12.50 3.25 20.32
N TYR A 279 -11.95 2.25 19.62
CA TYR A 279 -11.98 0.84 20.02
C TYR A 279 -10.59 0.19 20.07
N THR A 280 -9.54 0.90 19.62
CA THR A 280 -8.22 0.30 19.49
C THR A 280 -7.62 0.01 20.86
N GLN A 281 -7.17 -1.22 21.05
CA GLN A 281 -6.33 -1.61 22.20
C GLN A 281 -4.84 -1.35 21.92
N GLN A 282 -4.53 -0.91 20.68
CA GLN A 282 -3.20 -0.72 20.12
C GLN A 282 -3.12 0.68 19.50
N PRO A 283 -3.13 1.75 20.34
CA PRO A 283 -3.19 3.14 19.87
C PRO A 283 -1.90 3.58 19.17
N VAL A 284 -0.75 3.01 19.57
CA VAL A 284 0.56 3.33 18.97
C VAL A 284 0.63 2.76 17.56
N GLU A 285 0.30 1.48 17.39
CA GLU A 285 0.28 0.78 16.11
C GLU A 285 -0.71 1.42 15.14
N LEU A 286 -1.91 1.78 15.62
CA LEU A 286 -2.89 2.50 14.82
C LEU A 286 -2.33 3.87 14.36
N SER A 287 -1.71 4.63 15.27
CA SER A 287 -1.11 5.93 14.96
C SER A 287 0.04 5.81 13.96
N LEU A 288 0.85 4.74 14.04
CA LEU A 288 1.90 4.45 13.07
C LEU A 288 1.31 4.18 11.67
N SER A 289 0.26 3.34 11.59
CA SER A 289 -0.42 3.02 10.34
C SER A 289 -1.09 4.25 9.70
N GLU A 290 -1.83 5.04 10.48
CA GLU A 290 -2.44 6.28 10.01
C GLU A 290 -1.38 7.29 9.53
N SER A 291 -0.31 7.47 10.32
CA SER A 291 0.78 8.38 9.96
C SER A 291 1.49 7.95 8.68
N ALA A 292 1.67 6.66 8.45
CA ALA A 292 2.28 6.15 7.22
C ALA A 292 1.42 6.49 5.99
N ILE A 293 0.09 6.42 6.12
CA ILE A 293 -0.83 6.84 5.05
C ILE A 293 -0.75 8.35 4.83
N TYR A 294 -0.83 9.17 5.88
CA TYR A 294 -0.74 10.62 5.74
C TYR A 294 0.61 11.08 5.18
N TYR A 295 1.72 10.42 5.55
CA TYR A 295 3.03 10.63 4.95
C TYR A 295 3.02 10.31 3.44
N THR A 296 2.40 9.19 3.05
CA THR A 296 2.22 8.82 1.63
C THR A 296 1.35 9.82 0.89
N PHE A 297 0.38 10.43 1.57
CA PHE A 297 -0.44 11.51 1.03
C PHE A 297 0.28 12.86 1.04
N GLU A 298 1.54 12.94 1.48
CA GLU A 298 2.29 14.19 1.64
C GLU A 298 1.57 15.20 2.54
N ASP A 299 0.74 14.72 3.48
CA ASP A 299 0.12 15.53 4.54
C ASP A 299 0.97 15.38 5.80
N PHE A 300 2.18 15.95 5.73
CA PHE A 300 3.23 15.79 6.73
C PHE A 300 2.81 16.37 8.08
N GLU A 301 2.02 17.44 8.08
CA GLU A 301 1.47 18.07 9.28
C GLU A 301 0.55 17.14 10.06
N LYS A 302 -0.37 16.42 9.37
CA LYS A 302 -1.22 15.43 10.04
C LYS A 302 -0.44 14.22 10.51
N ALA A 303 0.48 13.72 9.68
CA ALA A 303 1.34 12.60 10.04
C ALA A 303 2.13 12.92 11.33
N GLU A 304 2.79 14.08 11.38
CA GLU A 304 3.53 14.56 12.54
C GLU A 304 2.63 14.71 13.78
N LYS A 305 1.45 15.34 13.61
CA LYS A 305 0.51 15.58 14.71
C LYS A 305 -0.01 14.28 15.33
N ILE A 306 -0.26 13.25 14.52
CA ILE A 306 -0.72 11.94 15.01
C ILE A 306 0.38 11.30 15.86
N LEU A 307 1.60 11.20 15.33
CA LEU A 307 2.71 10.57 16.05
C LEU A 307 3.11 11.31 17.33
N LYS A 308 3.08 12.66 17.32
CA LYS A 308 3.40 13.46 18.51
C LYS A 308 2.45 13.22 19.68
N LYS A 309 1.19 12.87 19.43
CA LYS A 309 0.22 12.58 20.51
C LYS A 309 0.60 11.35 21.32
N GLU A 310 1.32 10.41 20.71
CA GLU A 310 1.76 9.19 21.38
C GLU A 310 2.99 9.40 22.28
N LEU A 311 3.66 10.56 22.21
CA LEU A 311 4.86 10.90 23.00
C LEU A 311 4.53 11.54 24.36
N CYS A 312 3.47 11.10 25.05
CA CYS A 312 2.93 11.77 26.24
C CYS A 312 3.78 11.65 27.52
N GLY A 313 4.98 11.06 27.48
CA GLY A 313 5.92 10.93 28.61
C GLY A 313 5.50 9.95 29.72
N CYS A 314 4.23 9.55 29.77
CA CYS A 314 3.71 8.60 30.77
C CYS A 314 3.82 7.11 30.36
N LYS A 315 4.19 6.83 29.11
CA LYS A 315 4.37 5.47 28.56
C LYS A 315 5.78 5.34 28.00
N LYS A 316 6.28 4.09 27.93
CA LYS A 316 7.52 3.80 27.19
C LYS A 316 7.32 4.22 25.73
N GLU A 317 8.21 5.07 25.24
CA GLU A 317 8.19 5.53 23.85
C GLU A 317 8.47 4.35 22.91
N ASP A 318 7.68 4.24 21.85
CA ASP A 318 7.92 3.28 20.78
C ASP A 318 8.95 3.85 19.78
N PRO A 319 10.03 3.10 19.45
CA PRO A 319 11.09 3.61 18.59
C PRO A 319 10.62 3.89 17.15
N PHE A 320 9.58 3.20 16.65
CA PHE A 320 9.02 3.47 15.32
C PHE A 320 8.32 4.83 15.25
N ILE A 321 7.80 5.37 16.36
CA ILE A 321 7.24 6.73 16.39
C ILE A 321 8.34 7.74 16.05
N HIS A 322 9.50 7.61 16.71
CA HIS A 322 10.64 8.50 16.42
C HIS A 322 11.20 8.27 15.02
N TYR A 323 11.33 7.02 14.58
CA TYR A 323 11.76 6.72 13.22
C TYR A 323 10.87 7.39 12.16
N ASN A 324 9.54 7.25 12.29
CA ASN A 324 8.61 7.86 11.35
C ASN A 324 8.56 9.39 11.44
N LEU A 325 8.69 9.97 12.64
CA LEU A 325 8.87 11.42 12.81
C LEU A 325 10.13 11.91 12.10
N ALA A 326 11.24 11.17 12.19
CA ALA A 326 12.47 11.55 11.50
C ALA A 326 12.29 11.58 9.98
N LEU A 327 11.62 10.59 9.40
CA LEU A 327 11.28 10.57 7.97
C LEU A 327 10.38 11.75 7.58
N ILE A 328 9.40 12.08 8.40
CA ILE A 328 8.54 13.26 8.19
C ILE A 328 9.36 14.54 8.21
N TYR A 329 10.25 14.73 9.20
CA TYR A 329 11.08 15.93 9.26
C TYR A 329 12.08 16.04 8.13
N LEU A 330 12.63 14.93 7.61
CA LEU A 330 13.43 14.96 6.39
C LEU A 330 12.63 15.49 5.19
N LYS A 331 11.37 15.08 5.04
CA LYS A 331 10.49 15.58 3.96
C LYS A 331 10.11 17.04 4.12
N LYS A 332 10.10 17.54 5.35
CA LYS A 332 9.89 18.95 5.69
C LYS A 332 11.20 19.77 5.65
N GLU A 333 12.33 19.14 5.29
CA GLU A 333 13.67 19.75 5.30
C GLU A 333 14.12 20.25 6.69
N GLU A 334 13.52 19.72 7.76
CA GLU A 334 13.83 20.03 9.17
C GLU A 334 14.92 19.08 9.69
N ASN A 335 16.11 19.17 9.10
CA ASN A 335 17.21 18.22 9.24
C ASN A 335 17.64 17.92 10.68
N GLU A 336 17.77 18.94 11.54
CA GLU A 336 18.16 18.74 12.94
C GLU A 336 17.14 17.92 13.73
N LYS A 337 15.85 18.12 13.47
CA LYS A 337 14.79 17.33 14.11
C LYS A 337 14.80 15.89 13.59
N ALA A 338 15.06 15.70 12.30
CA ALA A 338 15.23 14.37 11.74
C ALA A 338 16.40 13.62 12.38
N LYS A 339 17.57 14.26 12.48
CA LYS A 339 18.76 13.72 13.15
C LYS A 339 18.44 13.33 14.60
N TYR A 340 17.84 14.24 15.38
CA TYR A 340 17.40 13.97 16.75
C TYR A 340 16.52 12.73 16.86
N HIS A 341 15.50 12.62 16.00
CA HIS A 341 14.55 11.52 16.08
C HIS A 341 15.13 10.18 15.59
N PHE A 342 16.03 10.16 14.61
CA PHE A 342 16.76 8.94 14.27
C PHE A 342 17.67 8.48 15.41
N TYR A 343 18.36 9.40 16.08
CA TYR A 343 19.13 9.08 17.28
C TYR A 343 18.24 8.48 18.37
N LYS A 344 17.08 9.09 18.64
CA LYS A 344 16.12 8.56 19.63
C LYS A 344 15.62 7.16 19.27
N ALA A 345 15.25 6.91 18.03
CA ALA A 345 14.82 5.59 17.58
C ALA A 345 15.93 4.54 17.79
N HIS A 346 17.18 4.86 17.41
CA HIS A 346 18.32 3.98 17.63
C HIS A 346 18.64 3.76 19.11
N LEU A 347 18.54 4.78 19.96
CA LEU A 347 18.77 4.64 21.41
C LEU A 347 17.74 3.75 22.09
N LEU A 348 16.48 3.81 21.66
CA LEU A 348 15.40 3.01 22.21
C LEU A 348 15.46 1.55 21.76
N ASP A 349 16.03 1.28 20.58
CA ASP A 349 16.26 -0.07 20.04
C ASP A 349 17.58 -0.17 19.26
N PRO A 350 18.73 -0.34 19.95
CA PRO A 350 20.06 -0.30 19.34
C PRO A 350 20.36 -1.45 18.37
N GLU A 351 19.69 -2.59 18.54
CA GLU A 351 19.88 -3.78 17.70
C GLU A 351 19.09 -3.69 16.39
N ASN A 352 18.16 -2.74 16.29
CA ASN A 352 17.37 -2.55 15.09
C ASN A 352 18.19 -1.91 13.96
N ARG A 353 18.51 -2.75 12.98
CA ARG A 353 19.32 -2.37 11.83
C ARG A 353 18.67 -1.31 10.95
N ILE A 354 17.34 -1.19 10.95
CA ILE A 354 16.64 -0.17 10.17
C ILE A 354 16.97 1.21 10.74
N PHE A 355 16.83 1.40 12.06
CA PHE A 355 17.11 2.68 12.71
C PHE A 355 18.60 3.05 12.59
N ARG A 356 19.48 2.07 12.79
CA ARG A 356 20.92 2.26 12.66
C ARG A 356 21.33 2.70 11.25
N LYS A 357 20.82 2.02 10.22
CA LYS A 357 21.09 2.37 8.81
C LYS A 357 20.55 3.75 8.45
N SER A 358 19.34 4.08 8.88
CA SER A 358 18.74 5.38 8.58
C SER A 358 19.44 6.54 9.30
N LEU A 359 19.94 6.31 10.53
CA LEU A 359 20.79 7.29 11.20
C LEU A 359 22.12 7.49 10.45
N ILE A 360 22.81 6.41 10.05
CA ILE A 360 24.05 6.47 9.26
C ILE A 360 23.84 7.26 7.97
N LYS A 361 22.77 6.93 7.24
CA LYS A 361 22.41 7.63 6.01
C LYS A 361 22.11 9.11 6.28
N CYS A 362 21.32 9.41 7.31
CA CYS A 362 21.01 10.79 7.69
C CYS A 362 22.27 11.60 7.98
N LEU A 363 23.19 11.08 8.81
CA LEU A 363 24.45 11.77 9.12
C LEU A 363 25.31 11.99 7.87
N TRP A 364 25.35 11.02 6.96
CA TRP A 364 26.05 11.18 5.67
C TRP A 364 25.43 12.25 4.79
N ASP A 365 24.11 12.20 4.60
CA ASP A 365 23.36 13.11 3.71
C ASP A 365 23.37 14.56 4.26
N LEU A 366 23.47 14.74 5.57
CA LEU A 366 23.61 16.05 6.23
C LEU A 366 25.05 16.57 6.27
N GLY A 367 26.04 15.78 5.83
CA GLY A 367 27.45 16.16 5.87
C GLY A 367 28.08 16.12 7.27
N GLU A 368 27.44 15.45 8.24
CA GLU A 368 27.89 15.30 9.63
C GLU A 368 28.96 14.21 9.74
N TYR A 369 30.02 14.33 8.94
CA TYR A 369 31.01 13.26 8.75
C TYR A 369 31.76 12.89 10.04
N LYS A 370 31.96 13.85 10.94
CA LYS A 370 32.61 13.60 12.23
C LYS A 370 31.70 12.77 13.14
N GLU A 371 30.44 13.18 13.30
CA GLU A 371 29.45 12.41 14.07
C GLU A 371 29.24 11.01 13.49
N LEU A 372 29.22 10.90 12.15
CA LEU A 372 29.11 9.61 11.46
C LEU A 372 30.31 8.70 11.75
N GLU A 373 31.53 9.24 11.72
CA GLU A 373 32.73 8.47 12.05
C GLU A 373 32.70 7.99 13.50
N ASP A 374 32.39 8.89 14.44
CA ASP A 374 32.28 8.58 15.85
C ASP A 374 31.23 7.47 16.06
N PHE A 375 30.05 7.61 15.43
CA PHE A 375 28.99 6.62 15.50
C PHE A 375 29.41 5.26 14.92
N LEU A 376 29.99 5.22 13.72
CA LEU A 376 30.46 3.97 13.10
C LEU A 376 31.54 3.27 13.93
N SER A 377 32.38 4.03 14.65
CA SER A 377 33.40 3.47 15.54
C SER A 377 32.80 2.71 16.74
N THR A 378 31.58 3.06 17.15
CA THR A 378 30.87 2.34 18.24
C THR A 378 30.33 0.97 17.81
N ILE A 379 30.23 0.71 16.50
CA ILE A 379 29.61 -0.49 15.97
C ILE A 379 30.66 -1.59 15.82
N LYS A 380 30.57 -2.64 16.64
CA LYS A 380 31.52 -3.76 16.63
C LYS A 380 31.53 -4.53 15.29
N ASN A 381 30.35 -4.80 14.75
CA ASN A 381 30.16 -5.63 13.56
C ASN A 381 29.37 -4.86 12.48
N LEU A 382 30.10 -4.17 11.62
CA LEU A 382 29.53 -3.46 10.48
C LEU A 382 29.10 -4.45 9.39
N SER A 383 27.88 -4.25 8.88
CA SER A 383 27.40 -4.91 7.68
C SER A 383 28.06 -4.36 6.41
N ALA A 384 27.90 -5.06 5.28
CA ALA A 384 28.44 -4.59 3.99
C ALA A 384 27.94 -3.18 3.62
N GLU A 385 26.64 -2.89 3.83
CA GLU A 385 26.07 -1.55 3.62
C GLU A 385 26.71 -0.49 4.53
N GLU A 386 26.95 -0.80 5.80
CA GLU A 386 27.52 0.18 6.74
C GLU A 386 29.02 0.38 6.50
N LYS A 387 29.73 -0.67 6.07
CA LYS A 387 31.10 -0.57 5.58
C LYS A 387 31.20 0.32 4.34
N VAL A 388 30.20 0.35 3.46
CA VAL A 388 30.18 1.27 2.33
C VAL A 388 30.23 2.72 2.82
N TYR A 389 29.46 3.10 3.84
CA TYR A 389 29.56 4.44 4.44
C TYR A 389 30.92 4.73 5.07
N LEU A 390 31.56 3.73 5.69
CA LEU A 390 32.95 3.87 6.14
C LEU A 390 33.91 4.11 4.95
N GLY A 391 33.68 3.43 3.82
CA GLY A 391 34.40 3.68 2.58
C GLY A 391 34.18 5.09 2.04
N LYS A 392 32.95 5.61 2.11
CA LYS A 392 32.61 6.98 1.71
C LYS A 392 33.29 8.02 2.61
N LEU A 393 33.36 7.79 3.91
CA LEU A 393 34.12 8.63 4.85
C LEU A 393 35.62 8.65 4.52
N TYR A 394 36.23 7.49 4.28
CA TYR A 394 37.63 7.44 3.87
C TYR A 394 37.86 8.11 2.52
N PHE A 395 36.88 8.04 1.61
CA PHE A 395 36.93 8.75 0.34
C PHE A 395 36.95 10.27 0.55
N PHE A 396 36.04 10.78 1.39
CA PHE A 396 35.98 12.18 1.79
C PHE A 396 37.29 12.66 2.44
N LYS A 397 37.89 11.83 3.31
CA LYS A 397 39.21 12.07 3.92
C LYS A 397 40.40 11.94 2.97
N LYS A 398 40.15 11.59 1.70
CA LYS A 398 41.17 11.33 0.66
C LYS A 398 42.08 10.13 0.97
N GLU A 399 41.66 9.24 1.88
CA GLU A 399 42.31 7.98 2.20
C GLU A 399 41.90 6.89 1.18
N TYR A 400 42.19 7.14 -0.10
CA TYR A 400 41.63 6.39 -1.23
C TYR A 400 41.88 4.88 -1.20
N LYS A 401 43.00 4.41 -0.63
CA LYS A 401 43.29 2.98 -0.49
C LYS A 401 42.30 2.30 0.47
N LYS A 402 42.00 2.94 1.60
CA LYS A 402 41.01 2.44 2.56
C LYS A 402 39.60 2.58 1.98
N ALA A 403 39.30 3.72 1.36
CA ALA A 403 38.04 3.93 0.65
C ALA A 403 37.76 2.78 -0.34
N PHE A 404 38.72 2.47 -1.21
CA PHE A 404 38.60 1.40 -2.19
C PHE A 404 38.36 0.03 -1.56
N LYS A 405 39.03 -0.28 -0.44
CA LYS A 405 38.84 -1.54 0.29
C LYS A 405 37.39 -1.71 0.73
N TYR A 406 36.78 -0.67 1.30
CA TYR A 406 35.44 -0.74 1.86
C TYR A 406 34.33 -0.51 0.83
N LEU A 407 34.51 0.41 -0.12
CA LEU A 407 33.50 0.70 -1.15
C LEU A 407 33.23 -0.52 -2.04
N LYS A 408 34.21 -1.42 -2.23
CA LYS A 408 34.02 -2.69 -2.95
C LYS A 408 32.98 -3.62 -2.33
N GLU A 409 32.65 -3.45 -1.06
CA GLU A 409 31.58 -4.22 -0.40
C GLU A 409 30.22 -4.00 -1.10
N ILE A 410 30.04 -2.89 -1.84
CA ILE A 410 28.84 -2.62 -2.67
C ILE A 410 28.56 -3.74 -3.69
N LEU A 411 29.58 -4.45 -4.15
CA LEU A 411 29.44 -5.53 -5.13
C LEU A 411 28.76 -6.77 -4.56
N SER A 412 28.73 -6.90 -3.23
CA SER A 412 28.01 -7.97 -2.51
C SER A 412 26.56 -7.60 -2.21
N LEU A 413 26.15 -6.35 -2.47
CA LEU A 413 24.82 -5.86 -2.16
C LEU A 413 23.87 -6.07 -3.34
N LYS A 414 22.62 -6.38 -3.01
CA LYS A 414 21.54 -6.56 -3.99
C LYS A 414 21.21 -5.24 -4.71
N GLU A 415 21.17 -4.15 -3.95
CA GLU A 415 20.93 -2.81 -4.45
C GLU A 415 22.23 -2.02 -4.30
N ARG A 416 22.70 -1.44 -5.41
CA ARG A 416 23.93 -0.65 -5.43
C ARG A 416 23.60 0.84 -5.30
N ASP A 417 24.40 1.54 -4.51
CA ASP A 417 24.28 2.98 -4.29
C ASP A 417 25.00 3.73 -5.40
N GLY A 418 24.28 4.56 -6.17
CA GLY A 418 24.83 5.27 -7.33
C GLY A 418 26.03 6.16 -6.98
N GLN A 419 26.02 6.84 -5.84
CA GLN A 419 27.15 7.67 -5.40
C GLN A 419 28.40 6.83 -5.15
N THR A 420 28.24 5.65 -4.52
CA THR A 420 29.34 4.70 -4.32
C THR A 420 29.91 4.19 -5.63
N LEU A 421 29.05 3.94 -6.65
CA LEU A 421 29.50 3.56 -7.98
C LEU A 421 30.32 4.68 -8.65
N VAL A 422 29.90 5.93 -8.52
CA VAL A 422 30.68 7.10 -8.98
C VAL A 422 32.04 7.18 -8.29
N PHE A 423 32.09 6.99 -6.96
CA PHE A 423 33.35 6.96 -6.21
C PHE A 423 34.26 5.81 -6.66
N LEU A 424 33.71 4.61 -6.88
CA LEU A 424 34.50 3.47 -7.38
C LEU A 424 35.02 3.75 -8.78
N ALA A 425 34.19 4.24 -9.71
CA ALA A 425 34.64 4.60 -11.04
C ALA A 425 35.84 5.56 -10.98
N TRP A 426 35.72 6.62 -10.17
CA TRP A 426 36.82 7.56 -9.96
C TRP A 426 38.07 6.89 -9.40
N LEU A 427 37.94 6.03 -8.37
CA LEU A 427 39.08 5.33 -7.78
C LEU A 427 39.77 4.38 -8.76
N TYR A 428 39.03 3.74 -9.66
CA TYR A 428 39.61 2.89 -10.71
C TYR A 428 40.47 3.72 -11.67
N LEU A 429 39.99 4.89 -12.09
CA LEU A 429 40.80 5.82 -12.91
C LEU A 429 42.00 6.37 -12.13
N TYR A 430 41.79 6.80 -10.88
CA TYR A 430 42.82 7.40 -10.02
C TYR A 430 44.00 6.44 -9.76
N PHE A 431 43.72 5.16 -9.54
CA PHE A 431 44.76 4.14 -9.34
C PHE A 431 45.33 3.58 -10.66
N ASN A 432 45.01 4.18 -11.80
CA ASN A 432 45.38 3.71 -13.14
C ASN A 432 45.06 2.22 -13.35
N LYS A 433 43.86 1.82 -12.89
CA LYS A 433 43.32 0.46 -13.09
C LYS A 433 42.53 0.39 -14.40
N GLU A 434 41.91 -0.77 -14.64
CA GLU A 434 41.08 -1.03 -15.82
C GLU A 434 40.00 0.05 -16.03
N ARG A 435 40.22 0.92 -17.03
CA ARG A 435 39.32 2.00 -17.42
C ARG A 435 37.92 1.47 -17.80
N GLU A 436 37.86 0.30 -18.42
CA GLU A 436 36.63 -0.38 -18.79
C GLU A 436 35.73 -0.63 -17.56
N VAL A 437 36.31 -0.99 -16.42
CA VAL A 437 35.57 -1.21 -15.17
C VAL A 437 35.00 0.10 -14.63
N ALA A 438 35.73 1.22 -14.76
CA ALA A 438 35.21 2.53 -14.39
C ALA A 438 34.03 2.96 -15.26
N GLU A 439 34.08 2.69 -16.56
CA GLU A 439 32.99 2.97 -17.51
C GLU A 439 31.74 2.13 -17.20
N ILE A 440 31.91 0.86 -16.80
CA ILE A 440 30.80 0.01 -16.34
C ILE A 440 30.14 0.61 -15.10
N PHE A 441 30.90 1.00 -14.08
CA PHE A 441 30.32 1.59 -12.87
C PHE A 441 29.63 2.93 -13.13
N LEU A 442 30.15 3.76 -14.03
CA LEU A 442 29.48 5.00 -14.43
C LEU A 442 28.17 4.72 -15.17
N LYS A 443 28.15 3.72 -16.06
CA LYS A 443 26.94 3.32 -16.75
C LYS A 443 25.87 2.87 -15.76
N GLU A 444 26.24 2.00 -14.82
CA GLU A 444 25.33 1.53 -13.77
C GLU A 444 24.89 2.69 -12.86
N ALA A 445 25.78 3.63 -12.52
CA ALA A 445 25.40 4.82 -11.75
C ALA A 445 24.36 5.68 -12.47
N ARG A 446 24.45 5.83 -13.81
CA ARG A 446 23.48 6.57 -14.64
C ARG A 446 22.13 5.88 -14.78
N GLU A 447 22.04 4.58 -14.50
CA GLU A 447 20.75 3.89 -14.41
C GLU A 447 20.03 4.22 -13.08
N ILE A 448 20.76 4.74 -12.09
CA ILE A 448 20.27 4.99 -10.72
C ILE A 448 20.12 6.50 -10.44
N LEU A 449 21.07 7.30 -10.91
CA LEU A 449 21.16 8.74 -10.68
C LEU A 449 20.89 9.51 -11.96
N SER A 450 20.24 10.67 -11.82
CA SER A 450 20.16 11.68 -12.87
C SER A 450 21.54 12.31 -13.15
N GLU A 451 21.72 12.85 -14.35
CA GLU A 451 22.96 13.57 -14.70
C GLU A 451 23.21 14.77 -13.77
N GLU A 452 22.16 15.45 -13.28
CA GLU A 452 22.29 16.54 -12.31
C GLU A 452 22.87 16.07 -10.97
N GLU A 453 22.43 14.90 -10.49
CA GLU A 453 22.96 14.29 -9.25
C GLU A 453 24.42 13.86 -9.41
N ILE A 454 24.78 13.28 -10.55
CA ILE A 454 26.18 12.91 -10.86
C ILE A 454 27.06 14.15 -10.87
N GLU A 455 26.64 15.22 -11.55
CA GLU A 455 27.38 16.48 -11.61
C GLU A 455 27.50 17.15 -10.23
N LYS A 456 26.45 17.08 -9.41
CA LYS A 456 26.52 17.52 -8.01
C LYS A 456 27.58 16.75 -7.23
N ILE A 457 27.61 15.42 -7.33
CA ILE A 457 28.62 14.57 -6.66
C ILE A 457 30.03 14.94 -7.12
N LYS A 458 30.23 15.11 -8.44
CA LYS A 458 31.54 15.49 -8.98
C LYS A 458 32.04 16.81 -8.40
N ARG A 459 31.17 17.82 -8.31
CA ARG A 459 31.52 19.13 -7.72
C ARG A 459 31.79 19.03 -6.23
N GLU A 460 30.92 18.36 -5.48
CA GLU A 460 31.02 18.23 -4.03
C GLU A 460 32.33 17.54 -3.61
N PHE A 461 32.74 16.51 -4.34
CA PHE A 461 33.94 15.72 -4.01
C PHE A 461 35.17 16.04 -4.90
N ASN A 462 35.10 17.09 -5.74
CA ASN A 462 36.18 17.52 -6.65
C ASN A 462 36.69 16.41 -7.59
N LEU A 463 35.78 15.68 -8.23
CA LEU A 463 36.07 14.54 -9.11
C LEU A 463 36.36 14.96 -10.56
N ASN A 464 37.25 15.94 -10.76
CA ASN A 464 37.49 16.61 -12.05
C ASN A 464 38.04 15.68 -13.17
N THR A 465 38.46 14.47 -12.82
CA THR A 465 39.00 13.45 -13.74
C THR A 465 37.96 12.42 -14.20
N LEU A 466 36.69 12.60 -13.83
CA LEU A 466 35.52 11.77 -14.19
C LEU A 466 34.59 12.53 -15.12
#